data_AF-J5KLA3-F1
#
_entry.id   AF-J5KLA3-F1
#
_cell.length_a   1.000
_cell.length_b   1.000
_cell.length_c   1.000
_cell.angle_alpha   90.00
_cell.angle_beta   90.00
_cell.angle_gamma   90.00
#
_symmetry.space_group_name_H-M   'P 1'
#
loop_
_entity.id
_entity.type
_entity.pdbx_description
1 polymer ?
#
loop_
_entity_poly.entity_id
_entity_poly.type
_entity_poly.pdbx_seq_one_letter_code
_entity_poly.pdbx_strand_id
1 'polypeptide(L)' 'MTPIVYNIPLQILSYEVALLRGTNIDQPRNLAKSVTVE' A
#
# COMPACT_ATOMS: atom_id res chain seq x y z
N MET A 1 -13.77 -11.29 -12.52
CA MET A 1 -14.05 -9.84 -12.31
C MET A 1 -14.22 -9.47 -10.84
N THR A 2 -14.77 -10.35 -10.00
CA THR A 2 -14.94 -10.16 -8.55
C THR A 2 -13.68 -9.81 -7.73
N PRO A 3 -12.50 -10.41 -7.96
CA PRO A 3 -11.32 -10.14 -7.13
C PRO A 3 -10.79 -8.70 -7.21
N ILE A 4 -10.93 -8.05 -8.37
CA ILE A 4 -10.44 -6.68 -8.58
C ILE A 4 -11.29 -5.71 -7.76
N VAL A 5 -12.62 -5.84 -7.85
CA VAL A 5 -13.56 -4.95 -7.16
C VAL A 5 -13.43 -5.08 -5.64
N TYR A 6 -13.26 -6.30 -5.12
CA TYR A 6 -13.05 -6.51 -3.68
C TYR A 6 -11.69 -6.03 -3.14
N ASN A 7 -10.69 -5.83 -3.99
CA ASN A 7 -9.40 -5.26 -3.56
C ASN A 7 -9.46 -3.74 -3.34
N ILE A 8 -10.34 -3.02 -4.03
CA ILE A 8 -10.49 -1.56 -3.90
C ILE A 8 -10.76 -1.12 -2.45
N PRO A 9 -11.75 -1.67 -1.73
CA PRO A 9 -12.00 -1.26 -0.34
C PRO A 9 -10.82 -1.60 0.59
N LEU A 10 -10.07 -2.67 0.33
CA LEU A 10 -8.88 -3.02 1.13
C LEU A 10 -7.71 -2.05 0.88
N GLN A 11 -7.54 -1.56 -0.35
CA GLN A 11 -6.56 -0.53 -0.68
C GLN A 11 -6.91 0.79 0.03
N ILE A 12 -8.19 1.19 0.02
CA ILE A 12 -8.66 2.40 0.72
C ILE A 12 -8.47 2.25 2.23
N LEU A 13 -8.84 1.12 2.82
CA LEU A 13 -8.62 0.85 4.25
C LEU A 13 -7.14 1.01 4.64
N SER A 14 -6.23 0.49 3.81
CA SER A 14 -4.78 0.57 4.06
C SER A 14 -4.28 2.02 4.02
N TYR A 15 -4.81 2.84 3.09
CA TYR A 15 -4.51 4.26 2.99
C TYR A 15 -4.96 5.04 4.23
N GLU A 16 -6.22 4.88 4.64
CA GLU A 16 -6.78 5.57 5.81
C GLU A 16 -6.02 5.22 7.10
N VAL A 17 -5.69 3.94 7.29
CA VAL A 17 -4.90 3.48 8.46
C VAL A 17 -3.51 4.11 8.45
N ALA A 18 -2.85 4.19 7.30
CA ALA A 18 -1.52 4.78 7.20
C ALA A 18 -1.53 6.30 7.43
N LEU A 19 -2.59 6.99 6.98
CA LEU A 19 -2.82 8.41 7.24
C LEU A 19 -3.04 8.67 8.73
N LEU A 20 -3.91 7.89 9.39
CA LEU A 20 -4.16 7.96 10.84
C LEU A 20 -2.89 7.70 11.65
N ARG A 21 -2.00 6.83 11.16
CA ARG A 21 -0.71 6.51 11.79
C ARG A 21 0.39 7.51 11.46
N GLY A 22 0.15 8.47 10.57
CA GLY A 22 1.15 9.44 10.11
C GLY A 22 2.37 8.79 9.43
N THR A 23 2.20 7.60 8.84
CA THR A 23 3.29 6.88 8.16
C THR A 23 3.37 7.27 6.69
N ASN A 24 4.58 7.31 6.11
CA ASN A 24 4.76 7.58 4.69
C ASN A 24 4.22 6.41 3.84
N ILE A 25 3.17 6.67 3.07
CA ILE A 25 2.47 5.70 2.22
C ILE A 25 3.23 5.47 0.91
N ASP A 26 3.82 6.52 0.35
CA ASP A 26 4.53 6.48 -0.93
C ASP A 26 5.89 5.78 -0.81
N GLN A 27 6.51 5.85 0.37
CA GLN A 27 7.77 5.20 0.67
C GLN A 27 7.69 4.45 2.01
N PRO A 28 7.08 3.25 2.00
CA PRO A 28 6.98 2.44 3.20
C PRO A 28 8.36 1.97 3.67
N ARG A 29 8.52 1.85 4.98
CA ARG A 29 9.80 1.44 5.59
C ARG A 29 10.26 0.09 5.05
N ASN A 30 11.55 -0.04 4.77
CA ASN A 30 12.22 -1.26 4.30
C ASN A 30 11.79 -1.75 2.90
N LEU A 31 11.06 -0.94 2.13
CA LEU A 31 10.61 -1.28 0.78
C LEU A 31 11.24 -0.34 -0.25
N ALA A 32 11.58 -0.92 -1.39
CA ALA A 32 11.92 -0.20 -2.61
C ALA A 32 10.85 -0.48 -3.67
N LYS A 33 10.71 0.43 -4.63
CA LYS A 33 9.73 0.27 -5.73
C LYS A 33 10.05 -0.94 -6.62
N SER A 34 11.33 -1.25 -6.77
CA SER A 34 11.86 -2.40 -7.48
C SER A 34 13.15 -2.82 -6.81
N VAL A 35 13.37 -4.12 -6.66
CA VAL A 35 14.64 -4.66 -6.18
C VAL A 35 15.46 -5.01 -7.41
N THR A 36 16.54 -4.28 -7.63
CA THR A 36 17.51 -4.54 -8.69
C THR A 36 18.84 -4.85 -8.01
N VAL A 37 19.11 -6.13 -7.82
CA VAL A 37 20.42 -6.66 -7.44
C VAL A 37 20.72 -7.86 -8.33
N GLU A 38 22.00 -8.15 -8.53
CA GLU A 38 22.48 -9.32 -9.27
C GLU A 38 22.06 -10.64 -8.60
#